data_AF-A0A0D2NPC2-F1
#
_entry.id   AF-A0A0D2NPC2-F1
#
_cell.length_a   1.000
_cell.length_b   1.000
_cell.length_c   1.000
_cell.angle_alpha   90.00
_cell.angle_beta   90.00
_cell.angle_gamma   90.00
#
_symmetry.space_group_name_H-M   'P 1'
#
loop_
_entity.id
_entity.type
_entity.pdbx_description
1 polymer ?
#
loop_
_entity_poly.entity_id
_entity_poly.type
_entity_poly.pdbx_seq_one_letter_code
_entity_poly.pdbx_strand_id
1 'polypeptide(L)'
;MARAGSEEVMVVRPTKADFSRPFAEFVGKVLKKHPDLPMFKVIPPEGWRPRRKPFPKLETVDIATPIKQIVYGKGGAYRCILVEQRGLTAQRFKEISESEGHTPPESKRGKDLEDTLLERSFWSRWVC
;
A
#
# COMPACT_ATOMS: atom_id res chain seq x y z
N MET A 1 15.25 16.79 25.10
CA MET A 1 14.02 17.53 24.73
C MET A 1 13.47 16.91 23.45
N ALA A 2 12.50 16.00 23.56
CA ALA A 2 11.82 15.46 22.38
C ALA A 2 10.80 16.51 21.92
N ARG A 3 10.98 17.05 20.71
CA ARG A 3 9.97 17.94 20.12
C ARG A 3 8.79 17.07 19.66
N ALA A 4 7.69 17.18 20.39
CA ALA A 4 6.38 16.81 19.89
C ALA A 4 6.05 17.71 18.69
N GLY A 5 5.88 17.10 17.53
CA GLY A 5 5.38 17.75 16.32
C GLY A 5 4.70 16.66 15.49
N SER A 6 3.37 16.76 15.40
CA SER A 6 2.44 15.93 14.61
C SER A 6 3.12 14.95 13.64
N GLU A 7 3.00 13.66 13.96
CA GLU A 7 3.46 12.45 13.24
C GLU A 7 2.79 12.26 11.85
N GLU A 8 2.60 13.33 11.08
CA GLU A 8 2.09 13.22 9.72
C GLU A 8 3.22 12.85 8.77
N VAL A 9 3.01 11.78 8.00
CA VAL A 9 3.92 11.38 6.93
C VAL A 9 4.08 12.55 5.96
N MET A 10 5.31 13.02 5.80
CA MET A 10 5.62 14.13 4.90
C MET A 10 5.15 13.82 3.46
N VAL A 11 4.41 14.74 2.85
CA VAL A 11 3.97 14.65 1.46
C VAL A 11 4.70 15.68 0.61
N VAL A 12 5.47 15.22 -0.37
CA VAL A 12 6.24 16.06 -1.30
C VAL A 12 5.57 16.07 -2.67
N ARG A 13 5.44 17.26 -3.27
CA ARG A 13 4.83 17.48 -4.58
C ARG A 13 5.86 18.12 -5.54
N PRO A 14 6.75 17.32 -6.14
CA PRO A 14 7.78 17.82 -7.06
C PRO A 14 7.19 18.56 -8.26
N THR A 15 7.92 19.57 -8.73
CA THR A 15 7.62 20.21 -10.01
C THR A 15 7.98 19.28 -11.17
N LYS A 16 7.49 19.57 -12.38
CA LYS A 16 7.90 18.84 -13.59
C LYS A 16 9.43 18.88 -13.79
N ALA A 17 10.08 19.98 -13.43
CA ALA A 17 11.53 20.14 -13.51
C ALA A 17 12.29 19.33 -12.45
N ASP A 18 11.74 19.19 -11.23
CA ASP A 18 12.31 18.29 -10.22
C ASP A 18 12.15 16.82 -10.67
N PHE A 19 11.01 16.48 -11.27
CA PHE A 19 10.69 15.11 -11.71
C PHE A 19 11.37 14.70 -13.03
N SER A 20 11.95 15.66 -13.77
CA SER A 20 12.76 15.40 -14.96
C SER A 20 14.24 15.16 -14.65
N ARG A 21 14.67 15.40 -13.41
CA ARG A 21 16.04 15.11 -12.95
C ARG A 21 16.18 13.65 -12.50
N PRO A 22 17.41 13.14 -12.36
CA PRO A 22 17.64 11.81 -11.79
C PRO A 22 16.95 11.66 -10.42
N PHE A 23 16.24 10.56 -10.23
CA PHE A 23 15.52 10.26 -8.98
C PHE A 23 16.39 10.42 -7.73
N ALA A 24 17.65 9.97 -7.79
CA ALA A 24 18.60 10.06 -6.69
C ALA A 24 18.91 11.51 -6.26
N GLU A 25 18.97 12.46 -7.21
CA GLU A 25 19.19 13.88 -6.88
C GLU A 25 18.00 14.47 -6.13
N PHE A 26 16.79 14.14 -6.59
CA PHE A 26 15.56 14.59 -5.94
C PHE A 26 15.46 14.03 -4.52
N VAL A 27 15.68 12.73 -4.34
CA VAL A 27 15.68 12.09 -3.01
C VAL A 27 16.78 12.67 -2.11
N GLY A 28 18.00 12.85 -2.63
CA GLY A 28 19.10 13.44 -1.88
C GLY A 28 18.80 14.89 -1.42
N LYS A 29 18.13 15.68 -2.26
CA LYS A 29 17.66 17.04 -1.90
C LYS A 29 16.63 17.02 -0.78
N VAL A 30 15.72 16.03 -0.75
CA VAL A 30 14.73 15.85 0.33
C VAL A 30 15.41 15.42 1.63
N LEU A 31 16.23 14.36 1.58
CA LEU A 31 16.91 13.82 2.76
C LEU A 31 17.95 14.79 3.35
N LYS A 32 18.60 15.63 2.53
CA LYS A 32 19.48 16.69 3.06
C LYS A 32 18.75 17.70 3.95
N LYS A 33 17.47 17.97 3.66
CA LYS A 33 16.63 18.87 4.47
C LYS A 33 16.01 18.16 5.66
N HIS A 34 15.76 16.86 5.54
CA HIS A 34 15.08 16.03 6.51
C HIS A 34 15.86 14.71 6.70
N PRO A 35 17.02 14.75 7.38
CA PRO A 35 17.92 13.60 7.46
C PRO A 35 17.32 12.43 8.25
N ASP A 36 16.48 12.73 9.24
CA ASP A 36 15.90 11.73 10.15
C ASP A 36 14.52 11.23 9.70
N LEU A 37 14.12 11.49 8.44
CA LEU A 37 12.79 11.15 7.94
C LEU A 37 12.71 9.65 7.60
N PRO A 38 11.87 8.86 8.29
CA PRO A 38 11.82 7.40 8.08
C PRO A 38 11.08 7.03 6.78
N MET A 39 10.09 7.83 6.38
CA MET A 39 9.34 7.67 5.14
C MET A 39 8.71 8.99 4.71
N PHE A 40 8.46 9.14 3.41
CA PHE A 40 7.69 10.24 2.85
C PHE A 40 6.94 9.81 1.59
N LYS A 41 5.81 10.46 1.34
CA LYS A 41 4.98 10.24 0.15
C LYS A 41 5.36 11.25 -0.92
N VAL A 42 5.56 10.78 -2.15
CA VAL A 42 5.77 11.65 -3.32
C VAL A 42 4.53 11.58 -4.21
N ILE A 43 3.90 12.72 -4.47
CA ILE A 43 2.81 12.82 -5.44
C ILE A 43 3.40 13.40 -6.73
N PRO A 44 3.40 12.65 -7.84
CA PRO A 44 4.00 13.12 -9.09
C PRO A 44 3.29 14.37 -9.62
N PRO A 45 3.96 15.20 -10.43
CA PRO A 45 3.36 16.39 -11.01
C PRO A 45 2.18 16.02 -11.93
N GLU A 46 1.23 16.96 -12.05
CA GLU A 46 0.05 16.77 -12.90
C GLU A 46 0.42 16.43 -14.35
N GLY A 47 -0.30 15.46 -14.91
CA GLY A 47 -0.09 14.95 -16.27
C GLY A 47 1.04 13.93 -16.40
N TRP A 48 1.84 13.68 -15.36
CA TRP A 48 2.79 12.58 -15.37
C TRP A 48 2.06 11.23 -15.34
N ARG A 49 2.47 10.31 -16.22
CA ARG A 49 1.92 8.95 -16.28
C ARG A 49 3.07 7.95 -16.39
N PRO A 50 3.11 6.90 -15.55
CA PRO A 50 4.18 5.90 -15.57
C PRO A 50 4.17 5.04 -16.85
N ARG A 51 3.00 4.89 -17.47
CA ARG A 51 2.79 4.05 -18.65
C ARG A 51 2.13 4.85 -19.76
N ARG A 52 2.64 4.68 -20.99
CA ARG A 52 2.01 5.22 -22.21
C ARG A 52 0.90 4.31 -22.77
N LYS A 53 1.02 3.00 -22.55
CA LYS A 53 0.05 1.97 -22.95
C LYS A 53 -0.98 1.69 -21.84
N PRO A 54 -2.12 1.05 -22.14
CA PRO A 54 -3.03 0.51 -21.12
C PRO A 54 -2.37 -0.57 -20.24
N PHE A 55 -2.99 -0.88 -19.10
CA PHE A 55 -2.63 -2.06 -18.30
C PHE A 55 -2.89 -3.34 -19.10
N PRO A 56 -2.07 -4.40 -18.94
CA PRO A 56 -2.39 -5.70 -19.52
C PRO A 56 -3.71 -6.23 -18.97
N LYS A 57 -4.37 -7.12 -19.72
CA LYS A 57 -5.53 -7.83 -19.20
C LYS A 57 -5.07 -8.72 -18.03
N LEU A 58 -5.88 -8.83 -16.99
CA LEU A 58 -5.50 -9.59 -15.78
C LEU A 58 -5.29 -11.08 -16.07
N GLU A 59 -5.97 -11.62 -17.08
CA GLU A 59 -5.81 -13.00 -17.56
C GLU A 59 -4.43 -13.28 -18.15
N THR A 60 -3.69 -12.25 -18.57
CA THR A 60 -2.34 -12.39 -19.16
C THR A 60 -1.21 -12.13 -18.16
N VAL A 61 -1.53 -11.98 -16.87
CA VAL A 61 -0.55 -11.71 -15.82
C VAL A 61 -0.50 -12.92 -14.89
N ASP A 62 0.62 -13.63 -14.89
CA ASP A 62 0.82 -14.79 -14.03
C ASP A 62 1.46 -14.41 -12.70
N ILE A 63 0.87 -14.88 -11.61
CA ILE A 63 1.44 -14.86 -10.26
C ILE A 63 2.00 -16.25 -10.01
N ALA A 64 3.31 -16.41 -10.21
CA ALA A 64 3.98 -17.71 -10.15
C ALA A 64 3.87 -18.37 -8.77
N THR A 65 4.06 -17.59 -7.70
CA THR A 65 4.12 -18.06 -6.31
C THR A 65 3.29 -17.15 -5.40
N PRO A 66 1.94 -17.25 -5.41
CA PRO A 66 1.10 -16.53 -4.46
C PRO A 66 1.39 -17.00 -3.03
N ILE A 67 1.20 -16.13 -2.05
CA ILE A 67 1.51 -16.41 -0.64
C ILE A 67 0.24 -16.25 0.18
N LYS A 68 -0.15 -17.31 0.91
CA LYS A 68 -1.20 -17.24 1.93
C LYS A 68 -0.58 -16.81 3.26
N GLN A 69 -1.16 -15.79 3.87
CA GLN A 69 -0.72 -15.22 5.13
C GLN A 69 -1.56 -15.79 6.29
N ILE A 70 -1.01 -16.75 7.04
CA ILE A 70 -1.69 -17.33 8.20
C ILE A 70 -1.22 -16.61 9.45
N VAL A 71 -2.08 -15.78 10.03
CA VAL A 71 -1.76 -14.94 11.19
C VAL A 71 -2.15 -15.64 12.50
N TYR A 72 -1.24 -15.64 13.47
CA TYR A 72 -1.49 -16.11 14.84
C TYR A 72 -1.09 -15.02 15.83
N GLY A 73 -1.86 -14.86 16.90
CA GLY A 73 -1.54 -13.89 17.95
C GLY A 73 -2.79 -13.20 18.47
N LYS A 74 -2.60 -12.25 19.40
CA LYS A 74 -3.66 -11.43 19.98
C LYS A 74 -3.08 -10.20 20.66
N GLY A 75 -3.93 -9.19 20.90
CA GLY A 75 -3.56 -8.02 21.70
C GLY A 75 -2.45 -7.17 21.07
N GLY A 76 -2.39 -7.10 19.74
CA GLY A 76 -1.37 -6.33 19.01
C GLY A 76 -0.06 -7.08 18.74
N ALA A 77 0.13 -8.28 19.31
CA ALA A 77 1.28 -9.12 19.03
C ALA A 77 0.90 -10.29 18.12
N TYR A 78 1.41 -10.27 16.90
CA TYR A 78 1.08 -11.25 15.86
C TYR A 78 2.34 -11.83 15.20
N ARG A 79 2.25 -13.10 14.80
CA ARG A 79 3.18 -13.76 13.87
C ARG A 79 2.41 -14.12 12.60
N CYS A 80 3.06 -13.97 11.46
CA CYS A 80 2.51 -14.36 10.16
C CYS A 80 3.33 -15.53 9.60
N ILE A 81 2.67 -16.65 9.32
CA ILE A 81 3.24 -17.79 8.60
C ILE A 81 2.91 -17.61 7.12
N LEU A 82 3.95 -17.59 6.29
CA LEU A 82 3.83 -17.44 4.85
C LEU A 82 3.82 -18.82 4.20
N VAL A 83 2.71 -19.18 3.56
CA VAL A 83 2.53 -20.47 2.90
C VAL A 83 2.40 -20.25 1.40
N GLU A 84 3.37 -20.76 0.63
CA GLU A 84 3.31 -20.74 -0.83
C GLU A 84 2.08 -21.48 -1.34
N GLN A 85 1.43 -20.91 -2.35
CA GLN A 85 0.27 -21.45 -3.03
C GLN A 85 0.63 -21.79 -4.48
N ARG A 86 -0.22 -22.59 -5.11
CA ARG A 86 -0.09 -22.86 -6.55
C ARG A 86 -0.25 -21.57 -7.36
N GLY A 87 0.58 -21.41 -8.38
CA GLY A 87 0.51 -20.31 -9.33
C GLY A 87 -0.89 -20.13 -9.95
N LEU A 88 -1.25 -18.86 -10.17
CA LEU A 88 -2.56 -18.45 -10.70
C LEU A 88 -2.43 -17.12 -11.47
N THR A 89 -3.43 -16.79 -12.28
CA THR A 89 -3.46 -15.50 -13.00
C THR A 89 -3.94 -14.38 -12.08
N ALA A 90 -3.58 -13.13 -12.36
CA ALA A 90 -4.10 -11.97 -11.64
C ALA A 90 -5.63 -11.86 -11.73
N GLN A 91 -6.23 -12.37 -12.81
CA GLN A 91 -7.68 -12.48 -12.94
C GLN A 91 -8.25 -13.42 -11.87
N ARG A 92 -7.65 -14.60 -11.69
CA ARG A 92 -8.08 -15.54 -10.65
C ARG A 92 -7.82 -15.01 -9.25
N PHE A 93 -6.73 -14.27 -9.05
CA PHE A 93 -6.44 -13.61 -7.78
C PHE A 93 -7.56 -12.64 -7.39
N LYS A 94 -7.97 -11.81 -8.35
CA LYS A 94 -9.07 -10.86 -8.17
C LYS A 94 -10.37 -11.57 -7.76
N GLU A 95 -10.74 -12.64 -8.45
CA GLU A 95 -11.94 -13.43 -8.10
C GLU A 95 -11.89 -13.97 -6.67
N ILE A 96 -10.72 -14.41 -6.19
CA ILE A 96 -10.53 -14.85 -4.80
C ILE A 96 -10.69 -13.65 -3.85
N SER A 97 -10.07 -12.50 -4.14
CA SER A 97 -10.19 -11.28 -3.32
C SER A 97 -11.63 -10.75 -3.25
N GLU A 98 -12.45 -11.03 -4.26
CA GLU A 98 -13.86 -10.61 -4.32
C GLU A 98 -14.83 -11.67 -3.78
N SER A 99 -14.34 -12.86 -3.41
CA SER A 99 -15.16 -13.93 -2.84
C SER A 99 -15.50 -13.70 -1.36
N GLU A 100 -16.56 -14.36 -0.89
CA GLU A 100 -17.01 -14.29 0.49
C GLU A 100 -15.89 -14.66 1.47
N GLY A 101 -15.65 -13.79 2.46
CA GLY A 101 -14.59 -13.96 3.46
C GLY A 101 -13.23 -13.31 3.10
N HIS A 102 -13.03 -12.90 1.85
CA HIS A 102 -11.83 -12.18 1.40
C HIS A 102 -12.09 -10.72 1.00
N THR A 103 -13.36 -10.34 0.88
CA THR A 103 -13.73 -8.95 0.66
C THR A 103 -13.42 -8.10 1.88
N PRO A 104 -13.04 -6.82 1.69
CA PRO A 104 -12.95 -5.88 2.80
C PRO A 104 -14.26 -5.91 3.60
N PRO A 105 -14.22 -5.91 4.94
CA PRO A 105 -15.43 -5.93 5.75
C PRO A 105 -16.37 -4.84 5.27
N GLU A 106 -17.58 -5.23 4.86
CA GLU A 106 -18.55 -4.31 4.29
C GLU A 106 -18.63 -3.06 5.15
N SER A 107 -18.52 -1.90 4.51
CA SER A 107 -18.95 -0.64 5.08
C SER A 107 -20.48 -0.68 5.25
N LYS A 108 -21.00 -1.53 6.14
CA LYS A 108 -22.43 -1.67 6.49
C LYS A 108 -23.00 -0.38 7.13
N ARG A 109 -22.28 0.74 7.05
CA ARG A 109 -22.62 2.05 7.63
C ARG A 109 -22.29 3.25 6.72
N GLY A 110 -22.19 3.05 5.41
CA GLY A 110 -22.04 4.15 4.44
C GLY A 110 -20.60 4.42 4.01
N LYS A 111 -20.45 5.22 2.94
CA LYS A 111 -19.18 5.54 2.26
C LYS A 111 -18.20 6.39 3.09
N ASP A 112 -18.58 6.79 4.31
CA ASP A 112 -17.83 7.67 5.21
C ASP A 112 -17.34 6.95 6.48
N LEU A 113 -16.94 5.68 6.38
CA LEU A 113 -16.17 5.07 7.46
C LEU A 113 -14.73 5.59 7.35
N GLU A 114 -14.45 6.64 8.13
CA GLU A 114 -13.13 7.19 8.43
C GLU A 114 -12.07 6.08 8.51
N ASP A 115 -10.87 6.30 7.93
CA ASP A 115 -9.77 5.32 7.84
C ASP A 115 -9.53 4.57 9.17
N THR A 116 -9.73 5.25 10.30
CA THR A 116 -9.69 4.74 11.66
C THR A 116 -10.57 3.51 11.90
N LEU A 117 -11.75 3.40 11.28
CA LEU A 117 -12.68 2.29 11.47
C LEU A 117 -12.29 1.06 10.64
N LEU A 118 -11.72 1.28 9.46
CA LEU A 118 -11.13 0.22 8.66
C LEU A 118 -9.88 -0.34 9.36
N GLU A 119 -9.02 0.53 9.87
CA GLU A 119 -7.84 0.14 10.64
C GLU A 119 -8.22 -0.66 11.90
N ARG A 120 -9.22 -0.23 12.67
CA ARG A 120 -9.73 -0.99 13.82
C ARG A 120 -10.26 -2.37 13.41
N SER A 121 -10.97 -2.45 12.29
CA SER A 121 -11.50 -3.72 11.79
C SER A 121 -10.36 -4.65 11.38
N PHE A 122 -9.32 -4.12 10.74
CA PHE A 122 -8.11 -4.84 10.41
C PHE A 122 -7.42 -5.40 11.65
N TRP A 123 -7.15 -4.56 12.67
CA TRP A 123 -6.47 -5.00 13.90
C TRP A 123 -7.27 -5.97 14.77
N SER A 124 -8.60 -5.91 14.71
CA SER A 124 -9.51 -6.78 15.47
C SER A 124 -9.88 -8.08 14.75
N ARG A 125 -9.93 -8.04 13.42
CA ARG A 125 -10.34 -9.14 12.54
C ARG A 125 -9.32 -9.26 11.41
N TRP A 126 -8.14 -9.73 11.78
CA TRP A 126 -7.15 -10.21 10.81
C TRP A 126 -7.68 -11.49 10.17
N VAL A 127 -8.24 -11.36 8.98
CA VAL A 127 -8.60 -12.49 8.11
C VAL A 127 -7.92 -12.23 6.77
N CYS A 128 -7.06 -13.15 6.35
CA CYS A 128 -6.48 -13.20 5.00
C CYS A 128 -6.98 -14.45 4.29
#